data_AF-A0A3S5CWS4-F1
#
_entry.id   AF-A0A3S5CWS4-F1
#
_cell.length_a   1.000
_cell.length_b   1.000
_cell.length_c   1.000
_cell.angle_alpha   90.00
_cell.angle_beta   90.00
_cell.angle_gamma   90.00
#
_symmetry.space_group_name_H-M   'P 1'
#
loop_
_entity.id
_entity.type
_entity.pdbx_description
1 polymer ?
#
loop_
_entity_poly.entity_id
_entity_poly.type
_entity_poly.pdbx_seq_one_letter_code
_entity_poly.pdbx_strand_id
1 'polypeptide(L)'
;MPSINDNKHNEATDASWEATRGAVYGAVKWGVASALLGGLGYVLSPVYRGLTIQFKVYLQMSGMVLGSMIEADRRLRQYEARIRMQRRLATEQAYWQSIERELGKDEDE
;
A
#
# COMPACT_ATOMS: atom_id res chain seq x y z
N MET A 1 -8.97 -10.90 -29.69
CA MET A 1 -7.90 -11.22 -28.71
C MET A 1 -7.40 -9.91 -28.12
N PRO A 2 -7.64 -9.64 -26.82
CA PRO A 2 -7.10 -8.45 -26.16
C PRO A 2 -5.57 -8.56 -26.08
N SER A 3 -4.87 -7.44 -26.30
CA SER A 3 -3.41 -7.41 -26.38
C SER A 3 -2.79 -7.46 -24.98
N ILE A 4 -1.61 -8.06 -24.82
CA ILE A 4 -0.89 -8.16 -23.53
C ILE A 4 -0.67 -6.77 -22.88
N ASN A 5 -0.62 -5.72 -23.70
CA ASN A 5 -0.48 -4.34 -23.25
C ASN A 5 -1.73 -3.80 -22.55
N ASP A 6 -2.94 -4.21 -22.95
CA ASP A 6 -4.19 -3.79 -22.30
C ASP A 6 -4.30 -4.34 -20.88
N ASN A 7 -3.95 -5.61 -20.69
CA ASN A 7 -3.98 -6.25 -19.36
C ASN A 7 -2.98 -5.60 -18.39
N LYS A 8 -1.76 -5.30 -18.87
CA LYS A 8 -0.72 -4.67 -18.07
C LYS A 8 -1.05 -3.21 -17.73
N HIS A 9 -1.70 -2.50 -18.65
CA HIS A 9 -2.15 -1.12 -18.40
C HIS A 9 -3.30 -1.08 -17.40
N ASN A 10 -4.27 -2.00 -17.49
CA ASN A 10 -5.38 -2.11 -16.55
C ASN A 10 -4.89 -2.47 -15.14
N GLU A 11 -3.95 -3.40 -15.03
CA GLU A 11 -3.36 -3.81 -13.74
C GLU A 11 -2.55 -2.67 -13.10
N ALA A 12 -1.83 -1.88 -13.90
CA ALA A 12 -1.13 -0.68 -13.41
C ALA A 12 -2.09 0.42 -12.93
N THR A 13 -3.19 0.64 -13.66
CA THR A 13 -4.21 1.63 -13.31
C THR A 13 -4.94 1.23 -12.01
N ASP A 14 -5.35 -0.03 -11.87
CA ASP A 14 -5.99 -0.53 -10.64
C ASP A 14 -5.04 -0.48 -9.44
N ALA A 15 -3.78 -0.88 -9.61
CA ALA A 15 -2.77 -0.78 -8.55
C ALA A 15 -2.55 0.67 -8.10
N SER A 16 -2.55 1.62 -9.04
CA SER A 16 -2.44 3.05 -8.72
C SER A 16 -3.64 3.56 -7.93
N TRP A 17 -4.85 3.10 -8.28
CA TRP A 17 -6.09 3.49 -7.61
C TRP A 17 -6.19 2.95 -6.18
N GLU A 18 -5.79 1.70 -6.00
CA GLU A 18 -5.70 1.01 -4.72
C GLU A 18 -4.66 1.69 -3.79
N ALA A 19 -3.55 2.16 -4.36
CA ALA A 19 -2.53 2.93 -3.65
C ALA A 19 -3.01 4.35 -3.28
N THR A 20 -3.68 5.06 -4.18
CA THR A 20 -4.24 6.40 -3.92
C THR A 20 -5.26 6.35 -2.78
N ARG A 21 -6.18 5.37 -2.78
CA ARG A 21 -7.13 5.20 -1.67
C ARG A 21 -6.42 4.91 -0.34
N GLY A 22 -5.34 4.14 -0.38
CA GLY A 22 -4.48 3.89 0.78
C GLY A 22 -3.78 5.13 1.31
N ALA A 23 -3.23 5.95 0.42
CA ALA A 23 -2.56 7.20 0.77
C ALA A 23 -3.54 8.22 1.37
N VAL A 24 -4.74 8.35 0.81
CA VAL A 24 -5.79 9.20 1.35
C VAL A 24 -6.22 8.73 2.74
N TYR A 25 -6.43 7.42 2.92
CA TYR A 25 -6.81 6.87 4.21
C TYR A 25 -5.71 7.07 5.27
N GLY A 26 -4.44 6.87 4.90
CA GLY A 26 -3.30 7.14 5.77
C GLY A 26 -3.18 8.62 6.14
N ALA A 27 -3.32 9.52 5.16
CA ALA A 27 -3.27 10.96 5.38
C ALA A 27 -4.40 11.45 6.29
N VAL A 28 -5.62 10.93 6.13
CA VAL A 28 -6.75 11.28 6.98
C VAL A 28 -6.54 10.78 8.40
N LYS A 29 -6.23 9.48 8.58
CA LYS A 29 -6.03 8.88 9.89
C LYS A 29 -4.93 9.58 10.69
N TRP A 30 -3.78 9.82 10.05
CA TRP A 30 -2.65 10.48 10.70
C TRP A 30 -2.81 12.00 10.80
N GLY A 31 -3.57 12.62 9.90
CA GLY A 31 -3.97 14.03 10.03
C GLY A 31 -4.87 14.29 11.22
N VAL A 32 -5.81 13.38 11.52
CA VAL A 32 -6.63 13.47 12.74
C VAL A 32 -5.76 13.23 13.98
N ALA A 33 -4.87 12.24 13.97
CA ALA A 33 -3.98 11.98 15.09
C ALA A 33 -3.01 13.15 15.37
N SER A 34 -2.43 13.73 14.32
CA SER A 34 -1.52 14.88 14.46
C SER A 34 -2.27 16.15 14.89
N ALA A 35 -3.50 16.35 14.44
CA ALA A 35 -4.35 17.45 14.91
C ALA A 35 -4.71 17.30 16.40
N LEU A 36 -5.03 16.09 16.86
CA LEU A 36 -5.28 15.81 18.28
C LEU A 36 -4.02 16.06 19.14
N LEU A 37 -2.85 15.60 18.67
CA LEU A 37 -1.57 15.86 19.34
C LEU A 37 -1.23 17.36 19.36
N GLY A 38 -1.49 18.08 18.27
CA GLY A 38 -1.33 19.54 18.20
C GLY A 38 -2.27 20.28 19.16
N GLY A 39 -3.51 19.81 19.29
CA GLY A 39 -4.49 20.34 20.24
C GLY A 39 -4.08 20.09 21.70
N LEU A 40 -3.63 18.87 22.03
CA LEU A 40 -3.08 18.55 23.35
C LEU A 40 -1.83 19.38 23.67
N GLY A 41 -0.93 19.56 22.69
CA GLY A 41 0.26 20.40 22.83
C GLY A 41 -0.09 21.86 23.13
N TYR A 42 -1.14 22.40 22.50
CA TYR A 42 -1.62 23.77 22.75
C TYR A 42 -2.21 23.97 24.15
N VAL A 43 -2.88 22.94 24.70
CA VAL A 43 -3.47 22.99 26.05
C VAL A 43 -2.39 22.83 27.12
N LEU A 44 -1.51 21.84 26.99
CA LEU A 44 -0.56 21.43 28.03
C LEU A 44 0.74 22.26 28.06
N SER A 45 1.19 22.79 26.92
CA SER A 45 2.48 23.48 26.84
C SER A 45 2.35 24.98 26.57
N PRO A 46 2.83 25.86 27.49
CA PRO A 46 2.88 27.30 27.25
C PRO A 46 3.83 27.67 26.10
N VAL A 47 4.82 26.82 25.80
CA VAL A 47 5.74 26.98 24.65
C VAL A 47 4.98 26.86 23.32
N TYR A 48 3.98 25.97 23.25
CA TYR A 48 3.19 25.75 22.05
C TYR A 48 2.17 26.88 21.78
N ARG A 49 1.80 27.65 22.80
CA ARG A 49 0.94 28.85 22.67
C ARG A 49 1.69 30.02 22.01
N GLY A 50 2.99 30.15 22.29
CA GLY A 50 3.86 31.18 21.69
C GLY A 50 4.37 30.86 20.28
N LEU A 51 4.15 29.64 19.77
CA LEU A 51 4.58 29.25 18.43
C LEU A 51 3.81 30.00 17.33
N THR A 52 4.52 30.37 16.26
CA THR A 52 3.91 30.99 15.08
C THR A 52 2.96 30.03 14.37
N ILE A 53 2.00 30.58 13.61
CA ILE A 53 1.04 29.79 12.83
C ILE A 53 1.76 28.85 11.86
N GLN A 54 2.84 29.31 11.23
CA GLN A 54 3.68 28.52 10.31
C GLN A 54 4.23 27.27 10.98
N PHE A 55 4.75 27.40 12.20
CA PHE A 55 5.36 26.28 12.93
C PHE A 55 4.32 25.24 13.36
N LYS A 56 3.09 25.68 13.67
CA LYS A 56 1.96 24.78 13.99
C LYS A 56 1.54 23.95 12.78
N VAL A 57 1.40 24.60 11.61
CA VAL A 57 1.10 23.92 10.35
C VAL A 57 2.23 22.95 9.98
N TYR A 58 3.49 23.37 10.13
CA TYR A 58 4.63 22.50 9.89
C TYR A 58 4.59 21.23 10.75
N LEU A 59 4.26 21.36 12.04
CA LEU A 59 4.18 20.21 12.95
C LEU A 59 3.02 19.26 12.57
N GLN A 60 1.88 19.81 12.17
CA GLN A 60 0.73 19.03 11.69
C GLN A 60 1.05 18.28 10.39
N MET A 61 1.66 18.96 9.41
CA MET A 61 2.07 18.36 8.15
C MET A 61 3.17 17.30 8.35
N SER A 62 4.10 17.53 9.28
CA SER A 62 5.16 16.56 9.61
C SER A 62 4.56 15.26 10.15
N GLY A 63 3.56 15.35 11.04
CA GLY A 63 2.85 14.17 11.53
C GLY A 63 2.08 13.43 10.42
N MET A 64 1.47 14.17 9.50
CA MET A 64 0.77 13.60 8.33
C MET A 64 1.73 12.88 7.37
N VAL A 65 2.86 13.50 7.03
CA VAL A 65 3.86 12.92 6.11
C VAL A 65 4.52 11.69 6.72
N LEU A 66 4.87 11.74 8.00
CA LEU A 66 5.47 10.61 8.68
C LEU A 66 4.46 9.46 8.82
N GLY A 67 3.20 9.79 9.15
CA GLY A 67 2.12 8.82 9.22
C GLY A 67 1.79 8.16 7.88
N SER A 68 1.80 8.93 6.78
CA SER A 68 1.58 8.39 5.45
C SER A 68 2.70 7.44 5.02
N MET A 69 3.95 7.77 5.36
CA MET A 69 5.10 6.90 5.10
C MET A 69 4.99 5.56 5.84
N ILE A 70 4.61 5.58 7.13
CA ILE A 70 4.44 4.34 7.93
C ILE A 70 3.37 3.43 7.33
N GLU A 71 2.21 4.00 6.97
CA GLU A 71 1.09 3.22 6.43
C GLU A 71 1.42 2.71 5.01
N ALA A 72 2.14 3.50 4.20
CA ALA A 72 2.64 3.09 2.90
C ALA A 72 3.62 1.91 3.01
N ASP A 73 4.61 1.99 3.90
CA ASP A 73 5.58 0.92 4.14
C ASP A 73 4.89 -0.38 4.60
N ARG A 74 3.89 -0.25 5.48
CA ARG A 74 3.11 -1.40 5.96
C ARG A 74 2.35 -2.07 4.82
N ARG A 75 1.70 -1.27 3.96
CA ARG A 75 0.94 -1.79 2.81
C ARG A 75 1.85 -2.41 1.76
N LEU A 76 3.03 -1.83 1.53
CA LEU A 76 4.04 -2.35 0.60
C LEU A 76 4.57 -3.72 1.03
N ARG A 77 4.92 -3.89 2.31
CA ARG A 77 5.36 -5.21 2.84
C ARG A 77 4.28 -6.28 2.72
N GLN A 78 3.02 -5.93 2.99
CA GLN A 78 1.89 -6.86 2.84
C GLN A 78 1.67 -7.26 1.38
N TYR A 79 1.81 -6.31 0.45
CA TYR A 79 1.73 -6.58 -0.98
C TYR A 79 2.85 -7.52 -1.44
N GLU A 80 4.09 -7.25 -1.03
CA GLU A 80 5.23 -8.08 -1.38
C GLU A 80 5.08 -9.52 -0.88
N ALA A 81 4.61 -9.71 0.37
CA ALA A 81 4.34 -11.03 0.92
C ALA A 81 3.27 -11.79 0.11
N ARG A 82 2.20 -11.12 -0.31
CA ARG A 82 1.14 -11.71 -1.14
C ARG A 82 1.66 -12.11 -2.52
N ILE A 83 2.42 -11.25 -3.18
CA ILE A 83 2.98 -11.54 -4.51
C ILE A 83 3.94 -12.72 -4.45
N ARG A 84 4.78 -12.82 -3.41
CA ARG A 84 5.67 -13.97 -3.24
C ARG A 84 4.89 -15.28 -3.10
N MET A 85 3.78 -15.29 -2.36
CA MET A 85 2.92 -16.47 -2.22
C MET A 85 2.25 -16.83 -3.54
N GLN A 86 1.70 -15.84 -4.25
CA GLN A 86 1.05 -16.04 -5.54
C GLN A 86 2.01 -16.61 -6.59
N ARG A 87 3.26 -16.13 -6.63
CA ARG A 87 4.29 -16.68 -7.54
C ARG A 87 4.56 -18.15 -7.27
N ARG A 88 4.65 -18.57 -5.99
CA ARG A 88 4.84 -19.97 -5.62
C ARG A 88 3.69 -20.84 -6.11
N LEU A 89 2.46 -20.44 -5.82
CA LEU A 89 1.27 -21.16 -6.24
C LEU A 89 1.15 -21.26 -7.77
N ALA A 90 1.48 -20.18 -8.49
CA ALA A 90 1.47 -20.19 -9.95
C ALA A 90 2.52 -21.13 -10.56
N THR A 91 3.73 -21.17 -9.98
CA THR A 91 4.77 -22.12 -10.41
C THR A 91 4.36 -23.57 -10.13
N GLU A 92 3.79 -23.84 -8.96
CA GLU A 92 3.28 -25.17 -8.60
C GLU A 92 2.16 -25.61 -9.55
N GLN A 93 1.20 -24.74 -9.85
CA GLN A 93 0.13 -25.04 -10.81
C GLN A 93 0.67 -25.32 -12.22
N ALA A 94 1.64 -24.52 -12.69
CA ALA A 94 2.26 -24.74 -13.99
C ALA A 94 3.00 -26.09 -14.06
N TYR A 95 3.67 -26.48 -12.97
CA TYR A 95 4.35 -27.78 -12.87
C TYR A 95 3.36 -28.95 -12.90
N TRP A 96 2.25 -28.87 -12.15
CA TRP A 96 1.21 -29.90 -12.19
C TRP A 96 0.58 -30.04 -13.57
N GLN A 97 0.32 -28.92 -14.27
CA GLN A 97 -0.21 -28.94 -15.64
C GLN A 97 0.77 -29.58 -16.65
N SER A 98 2.08 -29.44 -16.47
CA SER A 98 3.05 -30.15 -17.33
C SER A 98 3.05 -31.65 -17.07
N ILE A 99 2.98 -32.07 -15.80
CA ILE A 99 2.94 -33.49 -15.43
C ILE A 99 1.68 -34.16 -16.00
N GLU A 100 0.52 -33.51 -15.89
CA GLU A 100 -0.75 -34.04 -16.41
C GLU A 100 -0.74 -34.17 -17.94
N ARG A 101 -0.06 -33.26 -18.65
CA ARG A 101 0.13 -33.37 -20.11
C ARG A 101 1.08 -34.49 -20.52
N GLU A 102 2.15 -34.71 -19.76
CA GLU A 102 3.09 -35.80 -20.04
C GLU A 102 2.40 -37.15 -19.81
N LEU A 103 1.75 -37.33 -18.66
CA LEU A 103 1.03 -38.57 -18.33
C LEU A 103 -0.15 -38.84 -19.27
N GLY A 104 -0.97 -37.83 -19.59
CA GLY A 104 -2.11 -38.00 -20.50
C GLY A 104 -1.70 -38.30 -21.95
N LYS A 105 -0.48 -37.92 -22.34
CA LYS A 105 0.06 -38.26 -23.67
C LYS A 105 0.59 -39.69 -23.73
N ASP A 106 1.07 -40.24 -22.62
CA ASP A 106 1.54 -41.63 -22.52
C ASP A 106 0.39 -42.65 -22.46
N GLU A 107 -0.84 -42.24 -22.11
CA GLU A 107 -2.04 -43.10 -22.11
C GLU A 107 -2.71 -43.23 -23.50
N ASP A 108 -2.39 -42.32 -24.44
CA ASP A 108 -2.99 -42.24 -25.77
C ASP A 108 -2.12 -42.88 -26.89
N GLU A 109 -0.94 -43.44 -26.57
CA GLU A 109 0.02 -44.10 -27.50
C GLU A 109 0.08 -45.63 -27.30
#